data_AF-A0A533XJT0-F1
#
_entry.id   AF-A0A533XJT0-F1
#
_cell.length_a   1.000
_cell.length_b   1.000
_cell.length_c   1.000
_cell.angle_alpha   90.00
_cell.angle_beta   90.00
_cell.angle_gamma   90.00
#
_symmetry.space_group_name_H-M   'P 1'
#
loop_
_entity.id
_entity.type
_entity.pdbx_description
1 polymer ?
#
loop_
_entity_poly.entity_id
_entity_poly.type
_entity_poly.pdbx_seq_one_letter_code
_entity_poly.pdbx_strand_id
1 'polypeptide(L)'
;MPIGGVISKARVPVKVWSDLNLIESQAIDQLVNTANLPCVYKHIAVMPDVHVGIGATVGSVIPTKDAIIPAAVGVDIGCGMLALKTQYTSEVLEGRLKKIRDKIEAYVPVGPTAHRSPLKGGEGGSLGGLERGCPVRSRCPGPYEQGARPAWDVRRGQSFH
;
A
#
# COMPACT_ATOMS: atom_id res chain seq x y z
N MET A 1 1.33 -17.99 -9.95
CA MET A 1 2.52 -18.79 -9.57
C MET A 1 2.08 -19.94 -8.67
N PRO A 2 2.58 -21.17 -8.90
CA PRO A 2 2.37 -22.27 -7.97
C PRO A 2 3.16 -22.04 -6.66
N ILE A 3 2.79 -22.77 -5.61
CA ILE A 3 3.55 -22.81 -4.36
C ILE A 3 4.90 -23.48 -4.66
N GLY A 4 6.00 -22.77 -4.42
CA GLY A 4 7.37 -23.25 -4.61
C GLY A 4 7.91 -24.01 -3.39
N GLY A 5 7.25 -23.93 -2.23
CA GLY A 5 7.58 -24.72 -1.05
C GLY A 5 6.64 -24.52 0.14
N VAL A 6 6.75 -25.41 1.13
CA VAL A 6 6.01 -25.32 2.39
C VAL A 6 6.94 -25.55 3.57
N ILE A 7 6.94 -24.64 4.54
CA ILE A 7 7.63 -24.81 5.82
C ILE A 7 6.60 -25.30 6.84
N SER A 8 6.80 -26.50 7.38
CA SER A 8 5.88 -27.17 8.32
C SER A 8 6.40 -27.24 9.75
N LYS A 9 7.46 -26.50 10.08
CA LYS A 9 8.13 -26.52 11.40
C LYS A 9 7.40 -25.74 12.52
N ALA A 10 6.22 -25.18 12.25
CA ALA A 10 5.49 -24.28 13.14
C ALA A 10 4.03 -24.75 13.36
N ARG A 11 3.33 -24.11 14.30
CA ARG A 11 1.91 -24.38 14.61
C ARG A 11 1.01 -24.37 13.38
N VAL A 12 1.21 -23.40 12.47
CA VAL A 12 0.57 -23.38 11.15
C VAL A 12 1.62 -23.47 10.05
N PRO A 13 1.31 -24.08 8.90
CA PRO A 13 2.23 -24.12 7.78
C PRO A 13 2.46 -22.73 7.18
N VAL A 14 3.67 -22.51 6.67
CA VAL A 14 4.03 -21.33 5.86
C VAL A 14 4.13 -21.78 4.41
N LYS A 15 3.32 -21.19 3.54
CA LYS A 15 3.28 -21.48 2.11
C LYS A 15 4.07 -20.43 1.35
N VAL A 16 5.02 -20.87 0.53
CA VAL A 16 5.97 -19.99 -0.15
C VAL A 16 5.72 -20.00 -1.65
N TRP A 17 5.55 -18.82 -2.24
CA TRP A 17 5.31 -18.60 -3.67
C TRP A 17 6.59 -18.33 -4.46
N SER A 18 7.71 -18.83 -3.98
CA SER A 18 9.05 -18.74 -4.57
C SER A 18 9.87 -19.98 -4.19
N ASP A 19 11.09 -20.06 -4.70
CA ASP A 19 12.06 -21.07 -4.26
C ASP A 19 12.49 -20.76 -2.82
N LEU A 20 12.31 -21.72 -1.92
CA LEU A 20 12.71 -21.64 -0.51
C LEU A 20 14.20 -21.35 -0.33
N ASN A 21 15.04 -21.80 -1.26
CA ASN A 21 16.50 -21.61 -1.19
C ASN A 21 16.94 -20.16 -1.41
N LEU A 22 16.05 -19.30 -1.93
CA LEU A 22 16.30 -17.88 -2.13
C LEU A 22 15.98 -17.03 -0.89
N ILE A 23 15.35 -17.62 0.12
CA ILE A 23 14.94 -16.90 1.33
C ILE A 23 16.05 -16.98 2.37
N GLU A 24 16.44 -15.83 2.90
CA GLU A 24 17.41 -15.72 3.97
C GLU A 24 16.97 -16.46 5.23
N SER A 25 17.90 -17.09 5.95
CA SER A 25 17.61 -17.86 7.16
C SER A 25 16.90 -17.04 8.24
N GLN A 26 17.29 -15.77 8.42
CA GLN A 26 16.65 -14.86 9.38
C GLN A 26 15.17 -14.61 9.05
N ALA A 27 14.82 -14.51 7.77
CA ALA A 27 13.43 -14.35 7.35
C ALA A 27 12.64 -15.63 7.59
N ILE A 28 13.24 -16.81 7.37
CA ILE A 28 12.64 -18.11 7.69
C ILE A 28 12.35 -18.20 9.20
N ASP A 29 13.30 -17.83 10.05
CA ASP A 29 13.12 -17.87 11.50
C ASP A 29 12.00 -16.92 11.96
N GLN A 30 11.94 -15.72 11.39
CA GLN A 30 10.87 -14.75 11.66
C GLN A 30 9.49 -15.27 11.21
N LEU A 31 9.41 -15.95 10.06
CA LEU A 31 8.19 -16.60 9.57
C LEU A 31 7.75 -17.74 10.49
N VAL A 32 8.67 -18.58 10.95
CA VAL A 32 8.41 -19.68 11.89
C VAL A 32 7.89 -19.14 13.22
N ASN A 33 8.54 -18.10 13.76
CA ASN A 33 8.09 -17.43 14.99
C ASN A 33 6.69 -16.85 14.84
N THR A 34 6.42 -16.18 13.72
CA THR A 34 5.10 -15.61 13.43
C THR A 34 4.04 -16.70 13.26
N ALA A 35 4.35 -17.80 12.58
CA ALA A 35 3.45 -18.94 12.40
C ALA A 35 3.11 -19.66 13.71
N ASN A 36 3.94 -19.52 14.75
CA ASN A 36 3.68 -20.05 16.07
C ASN A 36 2.72 -19.20 16.92
N LEU A 37 2.38 -17.98 16.49
CA LEU A 37 1.44 -17.14 17.23
C LEU A 37 0.04 -17.77 17.29
N PRO A 38 -0.65 -17.71 18.45
CA PRO A 38 -1.93 -18.40 18.65
C PRO A 38 -3.06 -17.81 17.81
N CYS A 39 -3.00 -16.51 17.52
CA CYS A 39 -4.00 -15.80 16.74
C CYS A 39 -3.85 -16.00 15.22
N VAL A 40 -2.75 -16.58 14.73
CA VAL A 40 -2.58 -16.84 13.29
C VAL A 40 -3.53 -17.97 12.86
N TYR A 41 -4.21 -17.75 11.74
CA TYR A 41 -5.29 -18.59 11.25
C TYR A 41 -4.89 -19.38 10.00
N LYS A 42 -4.95 -20.72 10.08
CA LYS A 42 -4.71 -21.71 9.01
C LYS A 42 -3.30 -21.78 8.43
N HIS A 43 -2.73 -20.70 7.91
CA HIS A 43 -1.40 -20.66 7.29
C HIS A 43 -0.92 -19.23 7.04
N ILE A 44 0.39 -19.04 6.91
CA ILE A 44 0.99 -17.80 6.38
C ILE A 44 1.28 -18.01 4.89
N ALA A 45 1.08 -16.97 4.07
CA ALA A 45 1.51 -16.96 2.68
C ALA A 45 2.69 -16.00 2.49
N VAL A 46 3.71 -16.44 1.77
CA VAL A 46 4.97 -15.72 1.58
C VAL A 46 5.19 -15.47 0.09
N MET A 47 5.41 -14.21 -0.24
CA MET A 47 5.65 -13.74 -1.60
C MET A 47 7.15 -13.82 -1.97
N PRO A 48 7.50 -13.75 -3.27
CA PRO A 48 8.89 -13.88 -3.72
C PRO A 48 9.85 -12.78 -3.26
N ASP A 49 9.33 -11.63 -2.85
CA ASP A 49 10.07 -10.47 -2.36
C ASP A 49 10.29 -10.49 -0.84
N VAL A 50 10.03 -11.62 -0.20
CA VAL A 50 10.16 -11.78 1.25
C VAL A 50 11.58 -11.50 1.73
N HIS A 51 11.67 -10.72 2.80
CA HIS A 51 12.92 -10.45 3.51
C HIS A 51 12.62 -10.08 4.95
N VAL A 52 13.69 -9.98 5.74
CA VAL A 52 13.62 -9.61 7.16
C VAL A 52 12.99 -8.23 7.31
N GLY A 53 12.02 -8.12 8.21
CA GLY A 53 11.39 -6.84 8.57
C GLY A 53 11.42 -6.58 10.06
N ILE A 54 10.97 -5.39 10.47
CA ILE A 54 10.87 -5.02 11.88
C ILE A 54 9.54 -5.57 12.43
N GLY A 55 9.63 -6.59 13.27
CA GLY A 55 8.46 -7.26 13.85
C GLY A 55 7.99 -8.46 13.02
N ALA A 56 7.51 -8.23 11.80
CA ALA A 56 7.19 -9.28 10.83
C ALA A 56 8.02 -9.15 9.55
N THR A 57 8.09 -10.22 8.75
CA THR A 57 8.73 -10.18 7.43
C THR A 57 7.94 -9.32 6.45
N VAL A 58 8.65 -8.56 5.63
CA VAL A 58 8.07 -7.89 4.45
C VAL A 58 7.72 -8.97 3.42
N GLY A 59 6.70 -8.74 2.58
CA GLY A 59 6.28 -9.72 1.56
C GLY A 59 5.55 -10.94 2.14
N SER A 60 4.90 -10.80 3.31
CA SER A 60 4.12 -11.89 3.93
C SER A 60 2.66 -11.49 4.18
N VAL A 61 1.77 -12.48 4.07
CA VAL A 61 0.35 -12.36 4.42
C VAL A 61 0.10 -13.21 5.64
N ILE A 62 -0.24 -12.54 6.74
CA ILE A 62 -0.44 -13.15 8.06
C ILE A 62 -1.92 -13.02 8.44
N PRO A 63 -2.77 -14.00 8.11
CA PRO A 63 -4.17 -13.98 8.52
C PRO A 63 -4.28 -14.22 10.02
N THR A 64 -4.97 -13.32 10.72
CA THR A 64 -5.25 -13.47 12.15
C THR A 64 -6.74 -13.67 12.41
N LYS A 65 -7.07 -14.32 13.51
CA LYS A 65 -8.43 -14.43 14.05
C LYS A 65 -8.47 -13.80 15.43
N ASP A 66 -9.49 -12.98 15.69
CA ASP A 66 -9.77 -12.35 16.98
C ASP A 66 -8.64 -11.45 17.53
N ALA A 67 -7.67 -11.08 16.69
CA ALA A 67 -6.54 -10.22 17.08
C ALA A 67 -5.98 -9.42 15.90
N ILE A 68 -5.34 -8.29 16.21
CA ILE A 68 -4.55 -7.48 15.27
C ILE A 68 -3.10 -7.50 15.75
N ILE A 69 -2.15 -7.58 14.82
CA ILE A 69 -0.72 -7.51 15.10
C ILE A 69 -0.18 -6.22 14.46
N PRO A 70 -0.07 -5.09 15.19
CA PRO A 70 0.38 -3.82 14.62
C PRO A 70 1.76 -3.91 13.95
N ALA A 71 2.67 -4.68 14.54
CA ALA A 71 4.02 -4.91 14.00
C ALA A 71 4.02 -5.67 12.66
N ALA A 72 2.92 -6.34 12.28
CA ALA A 72 2.78 -7.01 11.00
C ALA A 72 2.26 -6.10 9.89
N VAL A 73 1.74 -4.90 10.23
CA VAL A 73 1.27 -3.90 9.24
C VAL A 73 2.44 -3.11 8.67
N GLY A 74 3.47 -2.88 9.48
CA GLY A 74 4.62 -2.05 9.15
C GLY A 74 4.54 -0.64 9.76
N VAL A 75 5.67 0.05 9.75
CA VAL A 75 5.81 1.40 10.35
C VAL A 75 5.07 2.45 9.52
N ASP A 76 5.05 2.29 8.19
CA ASP A 76 4.38 3.19 7.25
C ASP A 76 3.02 2.61 6.83
N ILE A 77 2.00 2.90 7.63
CA ILE A 77 0.63 2.42 7.41
C ILE A 77 0.02 3.13 6.20
N GLY A 78 -0.38 2.35 5.19
CA GLY A 78 -0.92 2.88 3.95
C GLY A 78 0.13 3.13 2.87
N CYS A 79 1.39 2.71 3.10
CA CYS A 79 2.36 2.54 2.03
C CYS A 79 1.75 1.69 0.91
N GLY A 80 1.84 2.21 -0.31
CA GLY A 80 1.22 1.58 -1.47
C GLY A 80 1.49 2.39 -2.74
N MET A 81 0.97 1.88 -3.85
CA MET A 81 1.16 2.47 -5.17
C MET A 81 -0.18 2.87 -5.78
N LEU A 82 -0.19 4.01 -6.47
CA LEU A 82 -1.31 4.43 -7.31
C LEU A 82 -0.81 4.56 -8.75
N ALA A 83 -1.54 3.98 -9.69
CA ALA A 83 -1.28 4.10 -11.12
C ALA A 83 -2.45 4.81 -11.79
N LEU A 84 -2.16 5.88 -12.54
CA LEU A 84 -3.14 6.60 -13.34
C LEU A 84 -2.84 6.37 -14.82
N LYS A 85 -3.80 5.81 -15.55
CA LYS A 85 -3.70 5.66 -17.00
C LYS A 85 -3.87 7.01 -17.68
N THR A 86 -2.92 7.38 -18.53
CA THR A 86 -3.02 8.57 -19.38
C THR A 86 -3.41 8.19 -20.81
N GLN A 87 -3.81 9.18 -21.61
CA GLN A 87 -4.10 9.02 -23.03
C GLN A 87 -2.84 8.97 -23.91
N TYR A 88 -1.65 9.21 -23.33
CA TYR A 88 -0.40 9.32 -24.08
C TYR A 88 0.31 7.98 -24.18
N THR A 89 1.05 7.81 -25.26
CA THR A 89 1.90 6.65 -25.52
C THR A 89 3.37 6.96 -25.22
N SER A 90 4.23 5.95 -25.19
CA SER A 90 5.62 6.06 -24.74
C SER A 90 6.48 7.01 -25.58
N GLU A 91 6.13 7.24 -26.85
CA GLU A 91 6.87 8.13 -27.74
C GLU A 91 6.85 9.59 -27.24
N VAL A 92 5.85 9.95 -26.42
CA VAL A 92 5.78 11.27 -25.78
C VAL A 92 6.96 11.50 -24.82
N LEU A 93 7.59 10.44 -24.33
CA LEU A 93 8.69 10.52 -23.36
C LEU A 93 10.06 10.75 -24.02
N GLU A 94 10.20 10.41 -25.31
CA GLU A 94 11.47 10.51 -26.03
C GLU A 94 12.03 11.94 -26.02
N GLY A 95 13.30 12.07 -25.59
CA GLY A 95 14.00 13.35 -25.44
C GLY A 95 13.44 14.29 -24.37
N ARG A 96 12.40 13.89 -23.61
CA ARG A 96 11.64 14.77 -22.71
C ARG A 96 11.57 14.29 -21.27
N LEU A 97 12.03 13.08 -20.95
CA LEU A 97 12.01 12.49 -19.60
C LEU A 97 12.50 13.45 -18.50
N LYS A 98 13.66 14.09 -18.70
CA LYS A 98 14.22 15.03 -17.73
C LYS A 98 13.27 16.21 -17.47
N LYS A 99 12.75 16.85 -18.53
CA LYS A 99 11.82 17.98 -18.42
C LYS A 99 10.51 17.60 -17.72
N ILE A 100 10.01 16.39 -17.96
CA ILE A 100 8.79 15.89 -17.32
C ILE A 100 9.04 15.65 -15.83
N ARG A 101 10.14 14.97 -15.49
CA ARG A 101 10.56 14.75 -14.11
C ARG A 101 10.74 16.06 -13.34
N ASP A 102 11.48 17.02 -13.91
CA ASP A 102 11.72 18.33 -13.28
C ASP A 102 10.39 19.04 -12.96
N LYS A 103 9.40 18.95 -13.88
CA LYS A 103 8.06 19.50 -13.62
C LYS A 103 7.32 18.75 -12.51
N ILE A 104 7.38 17.42 -12.48
CA ILE A 104 6.73 16.62 -11.42
C ILE A 104 7.31 16.99 -10.06
N GLU A 105 8.64 17.04 -9.92
CA GLU A 105 9.31 17.38 -8.67
C GLU A 105 9.00 18.82 -8.21
N ALA A 106 8.72 19.75 -9.14
CA ALA A 106 8.28 21.09 -8.80
C ALA A 106 6.85 21.15 -8.21
N TYR A 107 5.96 20.20 -8.57
CA TYR A 107 4.58 20.15 -8.08
C TYR A 107 4.37 19.14 -6.94
N VAL A 108 5.21 18.11 -6.86
CA VAL A 108 5.14 17.04 -5.86
C VAL A 108 6.28 17.25 -4.87
N PRO A 109 6.00 17.84 -3.69
CA PRO A 109 7.02 18.02 -2.66
C PRO A 109 7.57 16.66 -2.22
N VAL A 110 8.89 16.52 -2.22
CA VAL A 110 9.60 15.32 -1.80
C VAL A 110 10.57 15.61 -0.67
N GLY A 111 10.66 14.70 0.28
CA GLY A 111 11.63 14.76 1.38
C GLY A 111 11.07 15.31 2.69
N PRO A 112 11.78 15.04 3.80
CA PRO A 112 11.29 15.29 5.16
C PRO A 112 11.13 16.77 5.51
N THR A 113 11.73 17.67 4.72
CA THR A 113 11.71 19.12 4.94
C THR A 113 10.81 19.88 3.97
N ALA A 114 10.10 19.17 3.07
CA ALA A 114 9.28 19.81 2.03
C ALA A 114 8.01 20.47 2.57
N HIS A 115 7.62 20.16 3.82
CA HIS A 115 6.52 20.80 4.52
C HIS A 115 7.03 21.45 5.82
N ARG A 116 6.89 22.77 5.95
CA ARG A 116 7.15 23.50 7.21
C ARG A 116 6.06 23.28 8.27
N SER A 117 4.88 22.82 7.86
CA SER A 117 3.74 22.58 8.73
C SER A 117 2.97 21.34 8.26
N PRO A 118 2.40 20.53 9.17
CA PRO A 118 1.51 19.44 8.80
C PRO A 118 0.35 19.95 7.94
N LEU A 119 -0.03 19.21 6.91
CA LEU A 119 -1.29 19.44 6.21
C LEU A 119 -2.41 19.23 7.23
N LYS A 120 -3.22 20.27 7.49
CA LYS A 120 -4.40 20.11 8.35
C LYS A 120 -5.32 19.10 7.71
N GLY A 121 -5.58 18.00 8.42
CA GLY A 121 -6.47 16.94 7.96
C GLY A 121 -7.85 17.49 7.60
N GLY A 122 -8.28 17.20 6.37
CA GLY A 122 -9.67 16.88 6.05
C GLY A 122 -10.76 17.89 6.39
N GLU A 123 -10.66 19.14 5.96
CA GLU A 123 -11.84 19.94 5.61
C GLU A 123 -11.60 20.64 4.27
N GLY A 124 -12.13 20.05 3.20
CA GLY A 124 -12.44 20.77 1.94
C GLY A 124 -11.36 21.69 1.35
N GLY A 125 -10.08 21.33 1.40
CA GLY A 125 -9.02 22.12 0.79
C GLY A 125 -9.19 22.18 -0.72
N SER A 126 -9.73 23.29 -1.23
CA SER A 126 -9.86 23.52 -2.66
C SER A 126 -8.47 23.43 -3.29
N LEU A 127 -8.38 22.66 -4.37
CA LEU A 127 -7.19 22.60 -5.23
C LEU A 127 -7.06 23.92 -6.01
N GLY A 128 -6.96 25.06 -5.32
CA GLY A 128 -6.94 26.41 -5.89
C GLY A 128 -5.73 26.71 -6.79
N GLY A 129 -4.79 25.77 -6.92
CA GLY A 129 -3.66 25.83 -7.86
C GLY A 129 -3.87 25.09 -9.19
N LEU A 130 -4.79 24.12 -9.25
CA LEU A 130 -5.00 23.28 -10.44
C LEU A 130 -6.17 23.77 -11.32
N GLU A 131 -6.84 24.84 -10.93
CA GLU A 131 -8.01 25.35 -11.66
C GLU A 131 -7.65 26.23 -12.86
N ARG A 132 -6.42 26.73 -12.95
CA ARG A 132 -6.04 27.74 -13.97
C ARG A 132 -5.44 27.18 -15.27
N GLY A 133 -5.43 25.86 -15.47
CA GLY A 133 -4.72 25.29 -16.63
C GLY A 133 -5.29 24.02 -17.25
N CYS A 134 -6.43 23.49 -16.78
CA CYS A 134 -7.02 22.29 -17.38
C CYS A 134 -8.06 22.68 -18.45
N PRO A 135 -7.79 22.49 -19.76
CA PRO A 135 -8.75 22.79 -20.82
C PRO A 135 -9.92 21.80 -20.87
N VAL A 136 -9.96 20.81 -19.96
CA VAL A 136 -10.95 19.70 -19.93
C VAL A 136 -12.09 19.95 -18.92
N ARG A 137 -12.30 21.20 -18.49
CA ARG A 137 -13.41 21.52 -17.57
C ARG A 137 -14.81 21.39 -18.21
N SER A 138 -14.92 21.33 -19.53
CA SER A 138 -16.22 21.22 -20.21
C SER A 138 -16.81 19.79 -20.26
N ARG A 139 -16.07 18.75 -19.82
CA ARG A 139 -16.53 17.35 -19.91
C ARG A 139 -16.28 16.45 -18.70
N CYS A 140 -15.57 16.92 -17.67
CA CYS A 140 -15.35 16.14 -16.46
C CYS A 140 -16.18 16.73 -15.32
N PRO A 141 -17.37 16.18 -15.01
CA PRO A 141 -18.05 16.55 -13.77
C PRO A 141 -17.12 16.22 -12.60
N GLY A 142 -16.96 17.18 -11.69
CA GLY A 142 -16.14 17.00 -10.51
C GLY A 142 -16.69 15.87 -9.64
N PRO A 143 -15.85 15.13 -8.90
CA PRO A 143 -16.30 14.03 -8.04
C PRO A 143 -17.27 14.48 -6.92
N TYR A 144 -17.47 15.78 -6.74
CA TYR A 144 -18.37 16.40 -5.77
C TYR A 144 -19.69 16.93 -6.36
N GLU A 145 -19.87 16.95 -7.68
CA GLU A 145 -21.11 17.47 -8.30
C GLU A 145 -22.27 16.47 -8.29
N GLN A 146 -22.05 15.22 -7.87
CA GLN A 146 -23.04 14.14 -7.97
C GLN A 146 -23.60 13.65 -6.62
N GLY A 147 -23.37 14.37 -5.51
CA GLY A 147 -23.94 14.00 -4.20
C GLY A 147 -23.49 12.61 -3.69
N ALA A 148 -22.40 12.08 -4.22
CA ALA A 148 -21.84 10.79 -3.80
C ALA A 148 -21.18 10.96 -2.42
N ARG A 149 -21.76 10.33 -1.41
CA ARG A 149 -21.18 10.29 -0.06
C ARG A 149 -19.88 9.47 -0.10
N PRO A 150 -18.83 9.87 0.64
CA PRO A 150 -17.61 9.09 0.73
C PRO A 150 -17.90 7.73 1.39
N ALA A 151 -17.31 6.66 0.84
CA ALA A 151 -17.50 5.27 1.26
C ALA A 151 -17.08 4.96 2.72
N TRP A 152 -16.49 5.94 3.41
CA TRP A 152 -15.96 5.83 4.78
C TRP A 152 -16.92 6.42 5.85
N ASP A 153 -18.06 6.97 5.45
CA ASP A 153 -19.10 7.49 6.34
C ASP A 153 -19.91 6.34 6.99
N VAL A 154 -19.25 5.58 7.86
CA VAL A 154 -19.87 4.56 8.70
C VAL A 154 -20.41 5.24 9.95
N ARG A 155 -21.73 5.49 9.99
CA ARG A 155 -22.41 5.99 11.19
C ARG A 155 -22.11 5.07 12.39
N ARG A 156 -21.66 5.68 13.49
CA ARG A 156 -21.72 5.07 14.82
C ARG A 156 -23.17 4.68 15.12
N GLY A 157 -23.42 3.40 15.35
CA GLY A 157 -24.66 2.91 15.94
C GLY A 157 -25.67 2.32 14.94
N GLN A 158 -25.40 1.10 14.48
CA GLN A 158 -26.48 0.13 14.25
C GLN A 158 -26.09 -1.18 14.93
N SER A 159 -26.89 -1.53 15.94
CA SER A 159 -26.90 -2.80 16.65
C SER A 159 -27.20 -3.94 15.68
N PHE A 160 -26.36 -4.96 15.68
CA PHE A 160 -26.67 -6.24 15.04
C PHE A 160 -27.62 -7.03 15.94
N HIS A 161 -28.82 -7.32 15.43
CA HIS A 161 -29.69 -8.39 15.92
C HIS A 161 -29.44 -9.64 15.09
#